data_AF-W1Y3K5-F1
#
_entry.id   AF-W1Y3K5-F1
#
_cell.length_a   1.000
_cell.length_b   1.000
_cell.length_c   1.000
_cell.angle_alpha   90.00
_cell.angle_beta   90.00
_cell.angle_gamma   90.00
#
_symmetry.space_group_name_H-M   'P 1'
#
loop_
_entity.id
_entity.type
_entity.pdbx_description
1 polymer ?
#
loop_
_entity_poly.entity_id
_entity_poly.type
_entity_poly.pdbx_seq_one_letter_code
_entity_poly.pdbx_strand_id
1 'polypeptide(L)'
;DALKAIQKQFHHLVRIVPGQGRIIWPENDINLKQTMAMGCWSEQELVGEQGHWQAKKLTTDASEWEVLLDGEKVGEVKWSLVGEHNMHNGLMAIVHI
;
A
#
# COMPACT_ATOMS: atom_id res chain seq x y z
N ASP A 1 6.40 -22.13 12.07
CA ASP A 1 6.52 -21.05 13.08
C ASP A 1 7.09 -19.71 12.60
N ALA A 2 8.00 -19.65 11.61
CA ALA A 2 8.65 -18.40 11.20
C ALA A 2 7.69 -17.28 10.75
N LEU A 3 6.67 -17.59 9.94
CA LEU A 3 5.72 -16.58 9.44
C LEU A 3 4.91 -15.91 10.57
N LYS A 4 4.43 -16.71 11.54
CA LYS A 4 3.71 -16.18 12.72
C LYS A 4 4.60 -15.28 13.59
N ALA A 5 5.91 -15.58 13.67
CA ALA A 5 6.86 -14.73 14.37
C ALA A 5 7.06 -13.39 13.66
N ILE A 6 7.17 -13.38 12.33
CA ILE A 6 7.22 -12.15 11.53
C ILE A 6 5.94 -11.32 11.73
N GLN A 7 4.76 -11.95 11.65
CA GLN A 7 3.48 -11.26 11.86
C GLN A 7 3.39 -10.61 13.25
N LYS A 8 3.89 -11.26 14.30
CA LYS A 8 3.98 -10.68 15.65
C LYS A 8 4.90 -9.47 15.70
N GLN A 9 6.06 -9.52 15.04
CA GLN A 9 6.98 -8.37 14.97
C GLN A 9 6.33 -7.17 14.26
N PHE A 10 5.66 -7.40 13.14
CA PHE A 10 4.90 -6.35 12.46
C PHE A 10 3.74 -5.83 13.33
N HIS A 11 3.03 -6.69 14.06
CA HIS A 11 1.99 -6.24 14.99
C HIS A 11 2.57 -5.36 16.13
N HIS A 12 3.75 -5.68 16.65
CA HIS A 12 4.43 -4.82 17.61
C HIS A 12 4.78 -3.44 17.02
N LEU A 13 5.20 -3.39 15.76
CA LEU A 13 5.43 -2.13 15.04
C LEU A 13 4.14 -1.31 14.91
N VAL A 14 3.04 -1.94 14.50
CA VAL A 14 1.70 -1.31 14.38
C VAL A 14 1.26 -0.68 15.70
N ARG A 15 1.59 -1.30 16.85
CA ARG A 15 1.25 -0.78 18.18
C ARG A 15 2.02 0.47 18.61
N ILE A 16 3.13 0.78 17.95
CA ILE A 16 3.94 1.96 18.26
C ILE A 16 3.45 3.18 17.47
N VAL A 17 2.69 2.96 16.39
CA VAL A 17 2.12 4.06 15.60
C VAL A 17 1.09 4.81 16.47
N PRO A 18 1.20 6.15 16.59
CA PRO A 18 0.22 6.95 17.32
C PRO A 18 -1.19 6.74 16.75
N GLY A 19 -2.23 6.94 17.57
CA GLY A 19 -3.63 6.85 17.09
C GLY A 19 -3.98 7.89 16.01
N GLN A 20 -3.21 8.99 15.93
CA GLN A 20 -3.32 10.00 14.87
C GLN A 20 -2.44 9.69 13.65
N GLY A 21 -1.64 8.62 13.70
CA GLY A 21 -0.85 8.15 12.57
C GLY A 21 -1.70 7.37 11.58
N ARG A 22 -1.16 7.19 10.37
CA ARG A 22 -1.81 6.44 9.31
C ARG A 22 -0.94 5.28 8.86
N ILE A 23 -1.55 4.11 8.69
CA ILE A 23 -0.91 2.89 8.18
C ILE A 23 -1.46 2.62 6.79
N ILE A 24 -0.59 2.72 5.81
CA ILE A 24 -0.89 2.43 4.41
C ILE A 24 -0.39 1.02 4.10
N TRP A 25 -1.23 0.17 3.49
CA TRP A 25 -0.83 -1.19 3.12
C TRP A 25 -1.64 -1.77 1.95
N PRO A 26 -1.09 -2.74 1.20
CA PRO A 26 -1.76 -3.30 0.02
C PRO A 26 -2.91 -4.23 0.38
N GLU A 27 -4.07 -4.01 -0.24
CA GLU A 27 -5.29 -4.77 0.02
C GLU A 27 -5.13 -6.29 -0.23
N ASN A 28 -4.35 -6.67 -1.23
CA ASN A 28 -4.25 -8.05 -1.70
C ASN A 28 -3.28 -8.92 -0.87
N ASP A 29 -2.71 -8.41 0.22
CA ASP A 29 -1.82 -9.19 1.09
C ASP A 29 -2.57 -9.80 2.28
N ILE A 30 -2.78 -11.12 2.22
CA ILE A 30 -3.46 -11.88 3.28
C ILE A 30 -2.67 -11.91 4.60
N ASN A 31 -1.33 -11.84 4.54
CA ASN A 31 -0.51 -11.88 5.74
C ASN A 31 -0.62 -10.55 6.50
N LEU A 32 -0.66 -9.42 5.76
CA LEU A 32 -0.89 -8.10 6.35
C LEU A 32 -2.31 -7.98 6.90
N LYS A 33 -3.33 -8.50 6.19
CA LYS A 33 -4.71 -8.63 6.73
C LYS A 33 -4.73 -9.32 8.09
N GLN A 34 -4.04 -10.46 8.20
CA GLN A 34 -3.94 -11.20 9.46
C GLN A 34 -3.22 -10.40 10.55
N THR A 35 -2.15 -9.68 10.23
CA THR A 35 -1.44 -8.82 11.18
C THR A 35 -2.30 -7.66 11.67
N MET A 36 -3.04 -6.98 10.79
CA MET A 36 -3.93 -5.88 11.19
C MET A 36 -5.09 -6.38 12.05
N ALA A 37 -5.61 -7.58 11.77
CA ALA A 37 -6.64 -8.23 12.58
C ALA A 37 -6.19 -8.58 14.01
N MET A 38 -4.87 -8.62 14.29
CA MET A 38 -4.34 -8.78 15.65
C MET A 38 -4.55 -7.52 16.51
N GLY A 39 -4.92 -6.39 15.92
CA GLY A 39 -5.19 -5.11 16.59
C GLY A 39 -4.40 -3.98 15.94
N CYS A 40 -5.12 -2.99 15.42
CA CYS A 40 -4.58 -1.75 14.85
C CYS A 40 -5.43 -0.58 15.39
N TRP A 41 -4.76 0.43 15.95
CA TRP A 41 -5.40 1.58 16.59
C TRP A 41 -5.21 2.89 15.81
N SER A 42 -4.48 2.84 14.70
CA SER A 42 -4.22 3.96 13.80
C SER A 42 -5.18 3.93 12.62
N GLU A 43 -5.33 5.07 11.94
CA GLU A 43 -6.10 5.13 10.69
C GLU A 43 -5.48 4.19 9.64
N GLN A 44 -6.32 3.45 8.93
CA GLN A 44 -5.87 2.49 7.91
C GLN A 44 -6.26 3.01 6.54
N GLU A 45 -5.31 3.00 5.61
CA GLU A 45 -5.54 3.35 4.22
C GLU A 45 -5.07 2.19 3.33
N LEU A 46 -5.96 1.76 2.44
CA LEU A 46 -5.70 0.63 1.54
C LEU A 46 -5.27 1.15 0.18
N VAL A 47 -4.23 0.53 -0.37
CA VAL A 47 -3.85 0.69 -1.78
C VAL A 47 -4.14 -0.58 -2.56
N GLY A 48 -4.54 -0.42 -3.83
CA GLY A 48 -4.87 -1.54 -4.71
C GLY A 48 -6.23 -1.37 -5.38
N GLU A 49 -6.67 -2.36 -6.14
CA GLU A 49 -7.86 -2.25 -7.01
C GLU A 49 -9.17 -1.91 -6.27
N GLN A 50 -9.35 -2.26 -4.99
CA GLN A 50 -10.48 -1.82 -4.18
C GLN A 50 -10.09 -0.78 -3.12
N GLY A 51 -8.86 -0.27 -3.16
CA GLY A 51 -8.41 0.83 -2.32
C GLY A 51 -8.85 2.19 -2.87
N HIS A 52 -8.82 3.21 -2.01
CA HIS A 52 -9.01 4.60 -2.40
C HIS A 52 -7.96 5.02 -3.43
N TRP A 53 -6.72 4.61 -3.18
CA TRP A 53 -5.60 4.88 -4.06
C TRP A 53 -5.29 3.68 -4.96
N GLN A 54 -5.23 3.96 -6.26
CA GLN A 54 -5.01 2.98 -7.31
C GLN A 54 -3.89 3.43 -8.24
N ALA A 55 -3.16 2.45 -8.77
CA ALA A 55 -2.20 2.64 -9.85
C ALA A 55 -2.70 1.87 -11.08
N LYS A 56 -2.86 2.57 -12.19
CA LYS A 56 -3.32 1.98 -13.45
C LYS A 56 -2.23 2.06 -14.50
N LYS A 57 -1.72 0.91 -14.91
CA LYS A 57 -0.70 0.79 -15.97
C LYS A 57 -1.19 1.41 -17.28
N LEU A 58 -0.34 2.23 -17.90
CA LEU A 58 -0.51 2.71 -19.27
C LEU A 58 0.34 1.90 -20.25
N THR A 59 1.47 1.35 -19.79
CA THR A 59 2.36 0.49 -20.57
C THR A 59 2.40 -0.93 -20.02
N THR A 60 2.79 -1.89 -20.86
CA THR A 60 2.93 -3.30 -20.47
C THR A 60 4.04 -3.52 -19.44
N ASP A 61 5.07 -2.68 -19.46
CA ASP A 61 6.21 -2.74 -18.56
C ASP A 61 6.00 -1.91 -17.27
N ALA A 62 4.86 -1.24 -17.10
CA ALA A 62 4.56 -0.36 -15.97
C ALA A 62 5.55 0.81 -15.74
N SER A 63 6.25 1.24 -16.81
CA SER A 63 7.07 2.46 -16.79
C SER A 63 6.25 3.75 -16.84
N GLU A 64 5.01 3.68 -17.33
CA GLU A 64 4.04 4.77 -17.34
C GLU A 64 2.72 4.29 -16.72
N TRP A 65 2.17 5.07 -15.80
CA TRP A 65 0.97 4.70 -15.06
C TRP A 65 0.24 5.90 -14.47
N GLU A 66 -1.08 5.78 -14.33
CA GLU A 66 -1.97 6.79 -13.74
C GLU A 66 -2.11 6.56 -12.23
N VAL A 67 -2.13 7.65 -11.47
CA VAL A 67 -2.51 7.66 -10.05
C VAL A 67 -3.99 8.03 -9.99
N LEU A 68 -4.80 7.18 -9.35
CA LEU A 68 -6.21 7.44 -9.14
C LEU A 68 -6.53 7.53 -7.65
N LEU A 69 -7.41 8.47 -7.30
CA LEU A 69 -8.04 8.58 -5.98
C LEU A 69 -9.55 8.45 -6.19
N ASP A 70 -10.17 7.45 -5.55
CA ASP A 70 -11.61 7.15 -5.67
C ASP A 70 -12.07 6.98 -7.13
N GLY A 71 -11.19 6.43 -7.98
CA GLY A 71 -11.44 6.22 -9.41
C GLY A 71 -11.22 7.46 -10.29
N GLU A 72 -10.92 8.63 -9.72
CA GLU A 72 -10.57 9.83 -10.46
C GLU A 72 -9.05 9.93 -10.66
N LYS A 73 -8.61 10.23 -11.89
CA LYS A 73 -7.19 10.45 -12.19
C LYS A 73 -6.72 11.73 -11.52
N VAL A 74 -5.82 11.61 -10.56
CA VAL A 74 -5.18 12.74 -9.86
C VAL A 74 -3.75 13.00 -10.33
N GLY A 75 -3.15 12.07 -11.06
CA GLY A 75 -1.79 12.22 -11.58
C GLY A 75 -1.38 11.15 -12.56
N GLU A 76 -0.16 11.31 -13.08
CA GLU A 76 0.49 10.35 -13.97
C GLU A 76 1.98 10.31 -13.64
N VAL A 77 2.55 9.11 -13.63
CA VAL A 77 3.98 8.88 -13.37
C VAL A 77 4.60 8.30 -14.62
N LYS A 78 5.72 8.89 -15.03
CA LYS A 78 6.54 8.45 -16.14
C LYS A 78 7.99 8.40 -15.69
N TRP A 79 8.59 7.21 -15.70
CA TRP A 79 9.95 7.00 -15.22
C TRP A 79 10.64 5.86 -15.98
N SER A 80 11.91 5.62 -15.70
CA SER A 80 12.68 4.52 -16.30
C SER A 80 12.61 3.20 -15.51
N LEU A 81 11.86 3.15 -14.41
CA LEU A 81 11.67 1.94 -13.62
C LEU A 81 10.59 1.06 -14.24
N VAL A 82 10.81 -0.25 -14.25
CA VAL A 82 9.93 -1.25 -14.87
C VAL A 82 9.38 -2.19 -13.81
N GLY A 83 8.16 -2.67 -14.03
CA GLY A 83 7.51 -3.72 -13.25
C GLY A 83 6.47 -3.19 -12.26
N GLU A 84 5.42 -3.98 -12.05
CA GLU A 84 4.29 -3.66 -11.17
C GLU A 84 4.72 -3.44 -9.72
N HIS A 85 5.75 -4.15 -9.24
CA HIS A 85 6.28 -3.92 -7.90
C HIS A 85 6.81 -2.49 -7.72
N ASN A 86 7.54 -1.96 -8.72
CA ASN A 86 8.02 -0.58 -8.67
C ASN A 86 6.87 0.42 -8.77
N MET A 87 5.88 0.15 -9.63
CA MET A 87 4.66 0.94 -9.71
C MET A 87 3.93 1.01 -8.36
N HIS A 88 3.68 -0.12 -7.69
CA HIS A 88 3.03 -0.15 -6.38
C HIS A 88 3.86 0.56 -5.30
N ASN A 89 5.19 0.40 -5.31
CA ASN A 89 6.06 1.15 -4.41
C ASN A 89 6.01 2.66 -4.66
N GLY A 90 5.93 3.07 -5.93
CA GLY A 90 5.74 4.46 -6.32
C GLY A 90 4.42 5.03 -5.80
N LEU A 91 3.33 4.26 -5.95
CA LEU A 91 2.02 4.64 -5.40
C LEU A 91 2.11 4.83 -3.87
N MET A 92 2.70 3.88 -3.15
CA MET A 92 2.88 3.97 -1.70
C MET A 92 3.64 5.23 -1.26
N ALA A 93 4.64 5.66 -2.03
CA ALA A 93 5.39 6.88 -1.75
C ALA A 93 4.56 8.15 -1.99
N ILE A 94 3.64 8.14 -2.96
CA ILE A 94 2.74 9.28 -3.25
C ILE A 94 1.66 9.42 -2.18
N VAL A 95 1.02 8.32 -1.77
CA VAL A 95 -0.05 8.32 -0.75
C VAL A 95 0.46 8.79 0.61
N HIS A 96 1.76 8.62 0.89
CA HIS A 96 2.36 9.04 2.14
C HIS A 96 2.54 10.57 2.28
N ILE A 97 2.50 11.32 1.17
CA ILE A 97 2.71 12.78 1.14
C ILE A 97 1.40 13.49 1.45
#